data_AF-A0A191V5W4-F1
#
_entry.id   AF-A0A191V5W4-F1
#
_cell.length_a   1.000
_cell.length_b   1.000
_cell.length_c   1.000
_cell.angle_alpha   90.00
_cell.angle_beta   90.00
_cell.angle_gamma   90.00
#
_symmetry.space_group_name_H-M   'P 1'
#
loop_
_entity.id
_entity.type
_entity.pdbx_description
1 polymer ?
#
loop_
_entity_poly.entity_id
_entity_poly.type
_entity_poly.pdbx_seq_one_letter_code
_entity_poly.pdbx_strand_id
1 'polypeptide(L)'
;MGDGALSVWEKSSTVRVVPPARPRKLAKVPFVELADGRLQGVVSSGSDAGRVYVSSVAAATYAFSCSTNNNRPCGGARGSFCNHIRPLVTEAVLQYGAERVARYLKAEAESGADAAALLSAMTVTRPGAGDGGAAAQVFSRFLRHLGYLELVATTAPLPEMHWFPAGGAVAA
;
A
#
# COMPACT_ATOMS: atom_id res chain seq x y z
N MET A 1 -2.61 -35.15 34.04
CA MET A 1 -2.91 -33.72 33.97
C MET A 1 -1.74 -32.97 34.57
N GLY A 2 -1.07 -32.18 33.76
CA GLY A 2 0.16 -31.46 34.08
C GLY A 2 0.66 -30.82 32.80
N ASP A 3 0.13 -29.65 32.50
CA ASP A 3 0.33 -28.91 31.26
C ASP A 3 1.81 -28.68 30.98
N GLY A 4 2.27 -29.20 29.85
CA GLY A 4 3.59 -28.93 29.30
C GLY A 4 3.69 -27.45 29.00
N ALA A 5 4.38 -26.72 29.87
CA ALA A 5 4.67 -25.31 29.69
C ALA A 5 5.36 -25.10 28.34
N LEU A 6 4.64 -24.47 27.40
CA LEU A 6 5.19 -24.02 26.13
C LEU A 6 6.41 -23.13 26.41
N SER A 7 7.48 -23.50 25.75
CA SER A 7 8.81 -22.93 25.90
C SER A 7 8.90 -21.46 25.48
N VAL A 8 9.83 -20.70 26.07
CA VAL A 8 9.99 -19.24 25.88
C VAL A 8 10.21 -18.84 24.41
N TRP A 9 10.74 -19.73 23.57
CA TRP A 9 10.92 -19.49 22.14
C TRP A 9 9.62 -19.53 21.33
N GLU A 10 8.57 -20.23 21.79
CA GLU A 10 7.22 -20.14 21.19
C GLU A 10 6.50 -18.84 21.55
N LYS A 11 6.95 -18.14 22.60
CA LYS A 11 6.53 -16.78 22.96
C LYS A 11 7.33 -15.70 22.25
N SER A 12 8.31 -16.08 21.43
CA SER A 12 9.05 -15.14 20.59
C SER A 12 8.09 -14.49 19.61
N SER A 13 8.24 -13.18 19.40
CA SER A 13 7.44 -12.38 18.48
C SER A 13 7.48 -13.01 17.09
N THR A 14 6.50 -13.86 16.78
CA THR A 14 6.29 -14.34 15.43
C THR A 14 5.76 -13.14 14.66
N VAL A 15 6.68 -12.40 14.03
CA VAL A 15 6.29 -11.53 12.92
C VAL A 15 5.50 -12.44 11.99
N ARG A 16 4.18 -12.22 11.91
CA ARG A 16 3.32 -13.00 11.02
C ARG A 16 3.99 -12.99 9.66
N VAL A 17 4.28 -14.19 9.15
CA VAL A 17 4.80 -14.36 7.79
C VAL A 17 3.81 -13.66 6.87
N VAL A 18 4.24 -12.54 6.29
CA VAL A 18 3.43 -11.81 5.33
C VAL A 18 3.37 -12.71 4.09
N PRO A 19 2.17 -13.06 3.60
CA PRO A 19 2.07 -13.85 2.39
C PRO A 19 2.86 -13.15 1.26
N PRO A 20 3.52 -13.92 0.37
CA PRO A 20 4.29 -13.34 -0.72
C PRO A 20 3.44 -12.36 -1.52
N ALA A 21 4.05 -11.24 -1.92
CA ALA A 21 3.36 -10.20 -2.68
C ALA A 21 2.74 -10.80 -3.94
N ARG A 22 1.43 -10.55 -4.14
CA ARG A 22 0.72 -11.06 -5.32
C ARG A 22 1.23 -10.39 -6.59
N PRO A 23 1.21 -11.08 -7.75
CA PRO A 23 1.56 -10.48 -9.04
C PRO A 23 0.78 -9.17 -9.25
N ARG A 24 1.51 -8.09 -9.53
CA ARG A 24 0.97 -6.72 -9.55
C ARG A 24 0.53 -6.31 -10.94
N LYS A 25 -0.58 -5.57 -11.04
CA LYS A 25 -0.96 -4.91 -12.30
C LYS A 25 -0.25 -3.57 -12.43
N LEU A 26 1.06 -3.63 -12.68
CA LEU A 26 1.96 -2.46 -12.73
C LEU A 26 1.51 -1.38 -13.73
N ALA A 27 0.78 -1.77 -14.78
CA ALA A 27 0.30 -0.84 -15.79
C ALA A 27 -0.66 0.23 -15.25
N LYS A 28 -1.47 -0.08 -14.21
CA LYS A 28 -2.47 0.86 -13.68
C LYS A 28 -2.02 1.56 -12.41
N VAL A 29 -1.48 0.83 -11.44
CA VAL A 29 -0.97 1.37 -10.18
C VAL A 29 0.46 0.85 -10.00
N PRO A 30 1.46 1.52 -10.59
CA PRO A 30 2.84 1.06 -10.51
C PRO A 30 3.45 1.13 -9.10
N PHE A 31 2.87 1.94 -8.20
CA PHE A 31 3.37 2.13 -6.85
C PHE A 31 2.26 2.44 -5.86
N VAL A 32 2.27 1.77 -4.71
CA VAL A 32 1.37 2.00 -3.59
C VAL A 32 2.15 1.75 -2.30
N GLU A 33 1.89 2.54 -1.27
CA GLU A 33 2.50 2.40 0.05
C GLU A 33 1.54 2.87 1.17
N LEU A 34 1.78 2.33 2.37
CA LEU A 34 1.22 2.81 3.63
C LEU A 34 2.37 3.46 4.41
N ALA A 35 2.53 4.77 4.29
CA ALA A 35 3.66 5.51 4.86
C ALA A 35 3.21 6.89 5.35
N ASP A 36 3.89 7.42 6.38
CA ASP A 36 3.70 8.79 6.86
C ASP A 36 2.23 9.15 7.21
N GLY A 37 1.48 8.18 7.73
CA GLY A 37 0.07 8.32 8.08
C GLY A 37 -0.87 8.41 6.87
N ARG A 38 -0.43 7.95 5.69
CA ARG A 38 -1.16 8.05 4.43
C ARG A 38 -1.14 6.75 3.65
N LEU A 39 -2.28 6.42 3.04
CA LEU A 39 -2.28 5.55 1.85
C LEU A 39 -1.93 6.43 0.65
N GLN A 40 -0.82 6.14 -0.01
CA GLN A 40 -0.33 6.97 -1.10
C GLN A 40 0.34 6.16 -2.18
N GLY A 41 0.47 6.74 -3.37
CA GLY A 41 1.10 6.05 -4.48
C GLY A 41 0.98 6.78 -5.81
N VAL A 42 1.37 6.06 -6.85
CA VAL A 42 1.41 6.55 -8.23
C VAL A 42 0.46 5.72 -9.07
N VAL A 43 -0.40 6.42 -9.81
CA VAL A 43 -1.45 5.85 -10.66
C VAL A 43 -1.24 6.31 -12.10
N SER A 44 -1.25 5.39 -13.04
CA SER A 44 -1.14 5.71 -14.46
C SER A 44 -2.35 6.48 -14.97
N SER A 45 -2.10 7.47 -15.83
CA SER A 45 -3.16 8.19 -16.56
C SER A 45 -3.96 7.27 -17.47
N GLY A 46 -3.37 6.16 -17.94
CA GLY A 46 -3.96 5.22 -18.88
C GLY A 46 -3.92 5.67 -20.35
N SER A 47 -3.68 6.95 -20.62
CA SER A 47 -3.60 7.51 -21.98
C SER A 47 -2.17 7.83 -22.42
N ASP A 48 -1.26 7.99 -21.47
CA ASP A 48 0.13 8.39 -21.70
C ASP A 48 1.02 7.75 -20.63
N ALA A 49 2.02 6.97 -21.07
CA ALA A 49 2.95 6.28 -20.18
C ALA A 49 3.83 7.24 -19.37
N GLY A 50 4.12 8.45 -19.89
CA GLY A 50 4.90 9.47 -19.20
C GLY A 50 4.07 10.29 -18.19
N ARG A 51 2.74 10.13 -18.20
CA ARG A 51 1.83 10.87 -17.33
C ARG A 51 1.27 9.99 -16.23
N VAL A 52 1.68 10.32 -15.02
CA VAL A 52 1.20 9.66 -13.80
C VAL A 52 0.60 10.66 -12.83
N TYR A 53 -0.27 10.15 -11.96
CA TYR A 53 -0.90 10.89 -10.88
C TYR A 53 -0.37 10.38 -9.55
N VAL A 54 0.11 11.29 -8.71
CA VAL A 54 0.41 11.02 -7.31
C VAL A 54 -0.86 11.23 -6.53
N SER A 55 -1.37 10.17 -5.90
CA SER A 55 -2.62 10.18 -5.15
C SER A 55 -2.37 9.80 -3.71
N SER A 56 -3.07 10.43 -2.77
CA SER A 56 -2.91 10.18 -1.35
C SER A 56 -4.21 10.35 -0.58
N VAL A 57 -4.36 9.58 0.50
CA VAL A 57 -5.47 9.63 1.46
C VAL A 57 -4.88 9.56 2.87
N ALA A 58 -5.12 10.59 3.69
CA ALA A 58 -4.67 10.63 5.07
C ALA A 58 -5.46 9.67 5.97
N ALA A 59 -4.80 9.04 6.93
CA ALA A 59 -5.46 8.21 7.93
C ALA A 59 -6.37 9.06 8.85
N ALA A 60 -7.46 8.46 9.35
CA ALA A 60 -8.52 9.06 10.17
C ALA A 60 -9.34 10.19 9.53
N THR A 61 -8.71 11.19 8.90
CA THR A 61 -9.43 12.32 8.29
C THR A 61 -9.87 12.03 6.86
N TYR A 62 -9.23 11.05 6.23
CA TYR A 62 -9.39 10.70 4.82
C TYR A 62 -9.18 11.87 3.86
N ALA A 63 -8.53 12.95 4.33
CA ALA A 63 -8.20 14.10 3.53
C ALA A 63 -7.32 13.66 2.36
N PHE A 64 -7.72 14.02 1.15
CA PHE A 64 -7.13 13.45 -0.05
C PHE A 64 -6.51 14.51 -0.95
N SER A 65 -5.44 14.12 -1.63
CA SER A 65 -4.84 14.94 -2.69
C SER A 65 -4.48 14.08 -3.89
N CYS A 66 -4.58 14.67 -5.08
CA CYS A 66 -4.22 14.03 -6.32
C CYS A 66 -3.69 15.09 -7.29
N SER A 67 -2.48 14.89 -7.79
CA SER A 67 -1.84 15.78 -8.76
C SER A 67 -1.04 14.96 -9.78
N THR A 68 -0.83 15.51 -10.96
CA THR A 68 0.11 14.93 -11.92
C THR A 68 1.55 15.04 -11.42
N ASN A 69 2.47 14.30 -12.06
CA ASN A 69 3.92 14.37 -11.82
C ASN A 69 4.58 15.74 -12.12
N ASN A 70 3.87 16.67 -12.76
CA ASN A 70 4.28 18.07 -12.91
C ASN A 70 3.48 19.03 -12.00
N ASN A 71 2.96 18.52 -10.88
CA ASN A 71 2.25 19.27 -9.83
C ASN A 71 0.97 19.99 -10.28
N ARG A 72 0.34 19.58 -11.40
CA ARG A 72 -0.99 20.09 -11.75
C ARG A 72 -2.06 19.33 -10.95
N PRO A 73 -2.99 20.02 -10.29
CA PRO A 73 -4.05 19.36 -9.52
C PRO A 73 -4.95 18.54 -10.45
N CYS A 74 -5.37 17.36 -9.97
CA CYS A 74 -6.31 16.52 -10.70
C CYS A 74 -7.68 17.19 -10.75
N GLY A 75 -8.24 17.36 -11.95
CA GLY A 75 -9.56 17.98 -12.13
C GLY A 75 -10.71 17.23 -11.42
N GLY A 76 -10.56 15.93 -11.21
CA GLY A 76 -11.54 15.09 -10.50
C GLY A 76 -11.38 15.09 -8.97
N ALA A 77 -10.36 15.74 -8.41
CA ALA A 77 -10.12 15.77 -6.96
C ALA A 77 -10.84 16.95 -6.28
N ARG A 78 -12.08 17.24 -6.70
CA ARG A 78 -12.89 18.34 -6.18
C ARG A 78 -14.09 17.77 -5.43
N GLY A 79 -14.04 17.81 -4.10
CA GLY A 79 -15.16 17.46 -3.21
C GLY A 79 -15.40 15.96 -2.98
N SER A 80 -14.79 15.07 -3.77
CA SER A 80 -14.84 13.63 -3.54
C SER A 80 -13.59 12.92 -4.09
N PHE A 81 -13.43 11.65 -3.75
CA PHE A 81 -12.34 10.84 -4.27
C PHE A 81 -12.38 10.74 -5.79
N CYS A 82 -11.30 11.19 -6.43
CA CYS A 82 -11.16 11.11 -7.88
C CYS A 82 -10.99 9.65 -8.36
N ASN A 83 -11.12 9.45 -9.66
CA ASN A 83 -10.95 8.14 -10.32
C ASN A 83 -9.53 7.53 -10.20
N HIS A 84 -8.55 8.25 -9.63
CA HIS A 84 -7.22 7.72 -9.31
C HIS A 84 -7.14 7.14 -7.89
N ILE A 85 -7.94 7.63 -6.94
CA ILE A 85 -7.93 7.13 -5.56
C ILE A 85 -8.56 5.74 -5.48
N ARG A 86 -9.64 5.50 -6.23
CA ARG A 86 -10.28 4.18 -6.27
C ARG A 86 -9.31 3.05 -6.65
N PRO A 87 -8.59 3.09 -7.79
CA PRO A 87 -7.62 2.05 -8.12
C PRO A 87 -6.44 2.00 -7.14
N LEU A 88 -6.03 3.12 -6.53
CA LEU A 88 -5.02 3.12 -5.47
C LEU A 88 -5.46 2.27 -4.26
N VAL A 89 -6.69 2.47 -3.78
CA VAL A 89 -7.24 1.68 -2.66
C VAL A 89 -7.39 0.21 -3.04
N THR A 90 -7.88 -0.07 -4.26
CA THR A 90 -7.96 -1.44 -4.78
C THR A 90 -6.59 -2.14 -4.77
N GLU A 91 -5.55 -1.47 -5.26
CA GLU A 91 -4.19 -2.03 -5.26
C GLU A 91 -3.65 -2.18 -3.84
N ALA A 92 -3.90 -1.22 -2.95
CA ALA A 92 -3.49 -1.33 -1.55
C ALA A 92 -4.09 -2.56 -0.87
N VAL A 93 -5.38 -2.82 -1.07
CA VAL A 93 -6.06 -4.00 -0.54
C VAL A 93 -5.49 -5.28 -1.15
N LEU A 94 -5.18 -5.27 -2.45
CA LEU A 94 -4.55 -6.41 -3.12
C LEU A 94 -3.16 -6.73 -2.57
N GLN A 95 -2.35 -5.70 -2.30
CA GLN A 95 -0.96 -5.86 -1.84
C GLN A 95 -0.84 -6.13 -0.33
N TYR A 96 -1.63 -5.44 0.47
CA TYR A 96 -1.47 -5.41 1.93
C TYR A 96 -2.57 -6.15 2.68
N GLY A 97 -3.67 -6.51 2.00
CA GLY A 97 -4.86 -7.06 2.60
C GLY A 97 -5.77 -5.97 3.19
N ALA A 98 -7.08 -6.18 3.10
CA ALA A 98 -8.07 -5.19 3.51
C ALA A 98 -7.98 -4.83 5.00
N GLU A 99 -7.79 -5.82 5.87
CA GLU A 99 -7.70 -5.60 7.32
C GLU A 99 -6.54 -4.65 7.68
N ARG A 100 -5.37 -4.82 7.03
CA ARG A 100 -4.20 -3.97 7.27
C ARG A 100 -4.45 -2.54 6.78
N VAL A 101 -5.03 -2.40 5.59
CA VAL A 101 -5.38 -1.09 5.02
C VAL A 101 -6.42 -0.38 5.88
N ALA A 102 -7.48 -1.07 6.29
CA ALA A 102 -8.53 -0.56 7.17
C ALA A 102 -7.95 -0.06 8.50
N ARG A 103 -7.15 -0.90 9.17
CA ARG A 103 -6.48 -0.55 10.44
C ARG A 103 -5.56 0.65 10.27
N TYR A 104 -4.77 0.69 9.20
CA TYR A 104 -3.84 1.78 8.94
C TYR A 104 -4.58 3.10 8.72
N LEU A 105 -5.65 3.09 7.93
CA LEU A 105 -6.47 4.26 7.64
C LEU A 105 -7.41 4.64 8.77
N LYS A 106 -7.57 3.77 9.78
CA LYS A 106 -8.57 3.88 10.85
C LYS A 106 -10.01 3.87 10.31
N ALA A 107 -10.23 3.17 9.20
CA ALA A 107 -11.54 2.99 8.61
C ALA A 107 -12.33 1.92 9.37
N GLU A 108 -13.53 2.29 9.82
CA GLU A 108 -14.49 1.34 10.37
C GLU A 108 -15.08 0.51 9.22
N ALA A 109 -14.67 -0.75 9.14
CA ALA A 109 -15.14 -1.68 8.14
C ALA A 109 -15.32 -3.06 8.78
N GLU A 110 -16.37 -3.77 8.36
CA GLU A 110 -16.63 -5.11 8.85
C GLU A 110 -15.53 -6.09 8.48
N SER A 111 -15.41 -7.19 9.24
CA SER A 111 -14.48 -8.27 8.94
C SER A 111 -14.74 -8.82 7.52
N GLY A 112 -13.70 -8.85 6.70
CA GLY A 112 -13.82 -9.27 5.29
C GLY A 112 -14.22 -8.17 4.31
N ALA A 113 -14.25 -6.90 4.76
CA ALA A 113 -14.44 -5.75 3.88
C ALA A 113 -13.46 -5.77 2.68
N ASP A 114 -13.95 -5.40 1.51
CA ASP A 114 -13.14 -5.23 0.32
C ASP A 114 -12.78 -3.75 0.08
N ALA A 115 -12.10 -3.47 -1.03
CA ALA A 115 -11.73 -2.10 -1.38
C ALA A 115 -12.95 -1.17 -1.58
N ALA A 116 -14.09 -1.71 -2.04
CA ALA A 116 -15.30 -0.92 -2.27
C ALA A 116 -15.96 -0.53 -0.94
N ALA A 117 -16.02 -1.46 0.02
CA ALA A 117 -16.48 -1.19 1.37
C ALA A 117 -15.62 -0.12 2.07
N LEU A 118 -14.28 -0.21 1.95
CA LEU A 118 -13.38 0.80 2.51
C LEU A 118 -13.58 2.18 1.87
N LEU A 119 -13.69 2.25 0.55
CA LEU A 119 -13.99 3.50 -0.15
C LEU A 119 -15.32 4.09 0.31
N SER A 120 -16.36 3.28 0.49
CA SER A 120 -17.67 3.70 0.97
C SER A 120 -17.58 4.29 2.39
N ALA A 121 -16.97 3.54 3.31
CA ALA A 121 -16.79 3.96 4.71
C ALA A 121 -16.08 5.31 4.81
N MET A 122 -15.00 5.49 4.04
CA MET A 122 -14.29 6.77 3.99
C MET A 122 -15.13 7.87 3.34
N THR A 123 -15.83 7.60 2.24
CA THR A 123 -16.60 8.61 1.48
C THR A 123 -17.76 9.17 2.30
N VAL A 124 -18.42 8.35 3.13
CA VAL A 124 -19.53 8.78 4.00
C VAL A 124 -19.11 9.87 4.98
N THR A 125 -17.84 9.91 5.38
CA THR A 125 -17.30 10.98 6.25
C THR A 125 -17.16 12.33 5.57
N ARG A 126 -17.39 12.40 4.25
CA ARG A 126 -17.26 13.59 3.39
C ARG A 126 -15.87 14.24 3.53
N PRO A 127 -14.80 13.52 3.18
CA PRO A 127 -13.45 14.03 3.37
C PRO A 127 -13.18 15.28 2.53
N GLY A 128 -12.39 16.18 3.11
CA GLY A 128 -11.92 17.38 2.44
C GLY A 128 -10.69 17.15 1.58
N ALA A 129 -10.29 18.21 0.87
CA ALA A 129 -8.98 18.25 0.22
C ALA A 129 -7.86 18.25 1.27
N GLY A 130 -6.87 17.37 1.10
CA GLY A 130 -5.64 17.37 1.87
C GLY A 130 -4.56 18.23 1.23
N ASP A 131 -3.44 18.40 1.93
CA ASP A 131 -2.27 19.06 1.36
C ASP A 131 -1.66 18.23 0.20
N GLY A 132 -1.04 18.92 -0.75
CA GLY A 132 -0.26 18.31 -1.83
C GLY A 132 1.21 18.06 -1.46
N GLY A 133 1.61 18.29 -0.21
CA GLY A 133 3.01 18.28 0.22
C GLY A 133 3.68 16.91 0.10
N ALA A 134 2.90 15.84 0.22
CA ALA A 134 3.40 14.47 0.07
C ALA A 134 3.82 14.11 -1.37
N ALA A 135 3.33 14.83 -2.39
CA ALA A 135 3.42 14.36 -3.78
C ALA A 135 4.86 14.19 -4.28
N ALA A 136 5.74 15.14 -3.99
CA ALA A 136 7.14 15.11 -4.43
C ALA A 136 7.93 13.96 -3.77
N GLN A 137 7.69 13.73 -2.47
CA GLN A 137 8.36 12.65 -1.73
C GLN A 137 7.89 11.28 -2.23
N VAL A 138 6.57 11.09 -2.42
CA VAL A 138 6.01 9.86 -2.98
C VAL A 138 6.55 9.59 -4.37
N PHE A 139 6.61 10.61 -5.23
CA PHE A 139 7.17 10.46 -6.57
C PHE A 139 8.66 10.09 -6.53
N SER A 140 9.44 10.69 -5.62
CA SER A 140 10.86 10.33 -5.44
C SER A 140 11.05 8.88 -4.98
N ARG A 141 10.20 8.40 -4.06
CA ARG A 141 10.19 6.98 -3.64
C ARG A 141 9.80 6.06 -4.79
N PHE A 142 8.84 6.46 -5.62
CA PHE A 142 8.47 5.72 -6.81
C PHE A 142 9.62 5.61 -7.80
N LEU A 143 10.36 6.69 -8.10
CA LEU A 143 11.53 6.62 -8.97
C LEU A 143 12.61 5.68 -8.42
N ARG A 144 12.83 5.72 -7.11
CA ARG A 144 13.73 4.76 -6.45
C ARG A 144 13.23 3.31 -6.60
N HIS A 145 11.92 3.10 -6.48
CA HIS A 145 11.30 1.79 -6.68
C HIS A 145 11.48 1.26 -8.09
N LEU A 146 11.41 2.12 -9.12
CA LEU A 146 11.71 1.72 -10.50
C LEU A 146 13.15 1.23 -10.67
N GLY A 147 14.11 1.87 -10.01
CA GLY A 147 15.52 1.43 -10.04
C GLY A 147 15.70 -0.01 -9.53
N TYR A 148 14.88 -0.48 -8.57
CA TYR A 148 14.92 -1.88 -8.14
C TYR A 148 14.40 -2.86 -9.19
N LEU A 149 13.51 -2.41 -10.09
CA LEU A 149 12.97 -3.24 -11.17
C LEU A 149 13.96 -3.38 -12.34
N GLU A 150 15.00 -2.55 -12.40
CA GLU A 150 16.08 -2.65 -13.38
C GLU A 150 17.12 -3.72 -13.00
N LEU A 151 17.13 -4.16 -11.74
CA LEU A 151 18.04 -5.21 -11.27
C LEU A 151 17.54 -6.59 -11.70
N VAL A 152 18.47 -7.46 -12.09
CA VAL A 152 18.17 -8.86 -12.39
C VAL A 152 17.72 -9.58 -11.12
N ALA A 153 16.51 -10.14 -11.14
CA ALA A 153 16.00 -10.92 -10.04
C ALA A 153 16.89 -12.16 -9.80
N THR A 154 17.24 -12.42 -8.55
CA THR A 154 18.03 -13.59 -8.14
C THR A 154 17.41 -14.26 -6.93
N THR A 155 17.50 -15.59 -6.89
CA THR A 155 17.19 -16.43 -5.72
C THR A 155 18.46 -16.94 -5.05
N ALA A 156 19.64 -16.48 -5.48
CA ALA A 156 20.91 -16.81 -4.85
C ALA A 156 20.85 -16.43 -3.36
N PRO A 157 21.38 -17.28 -2.47
CA PRO A 157 21.35 -17.00 -1.05
C PRO A 157 22.12 -15.72 -0.77
N LEU A 158 21.48 -14.78 -0.06
CA LEU A 158 22.14 -13.60 0.47
C LEU A 158 22.93 -14.03 1.71
N PRO A 159 24.28 -13.98 1.70
CA PRO A 159 25.08 -14.41 2.84
C PRO A 159 24.64 -13.72 4.13
N GLU A 160 24.31 -12.43 4.07
CA GLU A 160 23.88 -11.64 5.22
C GLU A 160 22.51 -12.05 5.78
N MET A 161 21.72 -12.86 5.05
CA MET A 161 20.46 -13.40 5.56
C MET A 161 20.63 -14.67 6.39
N HIS A 162 21.84 -15.22 6.53
CA HIS A 162 22.09 -16.44 7.31
C HIS A 162 21.77 -16.29 8.81
N TRP A 163 21.75 -15.06 9.34
CA TRP A 163 21.41 -14.78 10.74
C TRP A 163 19.90 -14.82 10.99
N PHE A 164 19.08 -14.72 9.95
CA PHE A 164 17.63 -14.85 10.09
C PHE A 164 17.26 -16.33 9.98
N PRO A 165 16.59 -16.90 10.99
CA PRO A 165 16.08 -18.26 10.87
C PRO A 165 15.11 -18.27 9.69
N ALA A 166 15.52 -18.91 8.59
CA ALA A 166 14.65 -19.12 7.45
C ALA A 166 13.48 -19.96 7.97
N GLY A 167 12.30 -19.34 8.10
CA GLY A 167 11.06 -20.08 8.31
C GLY A 167 11.02 -21.15 7.23
N GLY A 168 11.05 -22.42 7.66
CA GLY A 168 11.49 -23.55 6.84
C GLY A 168 10.97 -23.49 5.42
N ALA A 169 11.86 -23.69 4.45
CA ALA A 169 11.51 -23.95 3.08
C ALA A 169 10.42 -25.03 3.08
N VAL A 170 9.21 -24.67 2.66
CA VAL A 170 8.16 -25.65 2.42
C VAL A 170 8.67 -26.48 1.25
N ALA A 171 9.10 -27.71 1.54
CA ALA A 171 9.45 -28.69 0.52
C ALA A 171 8.24 -28.86 -0.40
N ALA A 172 8.51 -28.86 -1.70
CA ALA A 172 7.52 -28.99 -2.77
C ALA A 172 6.73 -30.29 -2.70
#